data_AF-A0AAN8QRB2-F1
#
_entry.id   AF-A0AAN8QRB2-F1
#
_cell.length_a   1.000
_cell.length_b   1.000
_cell.length_c   1.000
_cell.angle_alpha   90.00
_cell.angle_beta   90.00
_cell.angle_gamma   90.00
#
_symmetry.space_group_name_H-M   'P 1'
#
loop_
_entity.id
_entity.type
_entity.pdbx_description
1 polymer ?
#
loop_
_entity_poly.entity_id
_entity_poly.type
_entity_poly.pdbx_seq_one_letter_code
_entity_poly.pdbx_strand_id
1 'polypeptide(L)'
;MEDQNPRYSKRLRTGTRRRYQDDGISDDEIEGKRTFDLDEKLQSDRFNSYLIKHMDGKDFTFEYIQREGLRDPIVFEKKDGLGLEMPDSDFSVSDVKLFVGSRRMVDVMDVTTQKGIEMSMAQWRRYYETPPSERDKLYNVISLEFSHTKLENLVKRPASVDLIDWVDNMWPRHLKERQRDSTNSIIEMQYPKVQKYCLMSVQGCFTDFHVDFGGTSVWYHILRGGKVFWLIPPTPQNLELYENWVLSGKQGDIFLGDKAQDCQRIELKQGYTFMIPSGWIHAVYTPEDTLVFGGNFLHSFNIPMQLNIYNIEDRTRVPAKFRYPFYYEMCWYVLERYLYCLTNTSHLTPEFQKHSLGVGLTREDSENKLNGHVKNGTEKKKEGDDGEEEKEESETKVKMEESDDDSFPPPGATKLGVRVNLTPLELEGLWNLLGKLEELPAHKKCVPAGIRNAPALLHDIRALLEEHCNDDPKLSYTGKPIVKWPKRVSQRAHASHTHIQTST
;
A
#
# COMPACT_ATOMS: atom_id res chain seq x y z
N MET A 1 -75.23 13.83 -26.08
CA MET A 1 -74.73 12.66 -26.81
C MET A 1 -73.93 13.24 -27.97
N GLU A 2 -72.63 13.48 -27.78
CA GLU A 2 -71.56 12.49 -28.06
C GLU A 2 -71.70 11.97 -29.50
N ASP A 3 -70.72 12.04 -30.40
CA ASP A 3 -69.28 12.12 -30.17
C ASP A 3 -68.59 12.58 -31.47
N GLN A 4 -67.62 13.49 -31.36
CA GLN A 4 -66.74 13.89 -32.48
C GLN A 4 -65.52 12.99 -32.46
N ASN A 5 -65.26 12.30 -33.57
CA ASN A 5 -63.99 11.60 -33.78
C ASN A 5 -63.31 12.19 -35.02
N PRO A 6 -62.11 12.77 -34.87
CA PRO A 6 -61.11 12.55 -35.90
C PRO A 6 -59.75 12.13 -35.32
N ARG A 7 -59.18 11.15 -36.02
CA ARG A 7 -57.83 10.57 -35.86
C ARG A 7 -56.76 11.65 -35.70
N TYR A 8 -55.99 11.57 -34.61
CA TYR A 8 -54.77 12.36 -34.44
C TYR A 8 -53.51 11.50 -34.55
N SER A 9 -52.72 11.78 -35.60
CA SER A 9 -51.28 11.55 -35.61
C SER A 9 -50.61 12.49 -34.60
N LYS A 10 -49.84 11.94 -33.65
CA LYS A 10 -48.98 12.73 -32.74
C LYS A 10 -47.56 12.17 -32.74
N ARG A 11 -46.64 13.02 -33.21
CA ARG A 11 -45.18 12.94 -33.03
C ARG A 11 -44.84 12.60 -31.58
N LEU A 12 -44.15 11.50 -31.34
CA LEU A 12 -43.46 11.23 -30.08
C LEU A 12 -42.18 12.08 -30.05
N ARG A 13 -42.21 13.17 -29.29
CA ARG A 13 -40.99 13.90 -28.89
C ARG A 13 -40.24 13.07 -27.85
N THR A 14 -38.96 12.84 -28.12
CA THR A 14 -37.96 12.26 -27.22
C THR A 14 -37.98 12.93 -25.85
N GLY A 15 -38.43 12.18 -24.84
CA GLY A 15 -38.30 12.55 -23.44
C GLY A 15 -36.87 12.34 -22.97
N THR A 16 -36.23 13.43 -22.59
CA THR A 16 -34.87 13.49 -22.03
C THR A 16 -34.81 12.67 -20.74
N ARG A 17 -33.94 11.66 -20.72
CA ARG A 17 -33.56 10.89 -19.53
C ARG A 17 -33.02 11.86 -18.47
N ARG A 18 -33.74 12.04 -17.37
CA ARG A 18 -33.30 12.83 -16.20
C ARG A 18 -31.98 12.25 -15.70
N ARG A 19 -30.91 13.03 -15.84
CA ARG A 19 -29.69 12.90 -15.03
C ARG A 19 -30.12 13.14 -13.58
N TYR A 20 -29.77 12.24 -12.68
CA TYR A 20 -29.84 12.55 -11.26
C TYR A 20 -28.81 13.65 -11.00
N GLN A 21 -29.30 14.85 -10.78
CA GLN A 21 -28.56 15.94 -10.19
C GLN A 21 -28.32 15.59 -8.73
N ASP A 22 -27.05 15.66 -8.37
CA ASP A 22 -26.50 15.72 -7.03
C ASP A 22 -26.99 17.04 -6.40
N ASP A 23 -28.08 16.96 -5.64
CA ASP A 23 -28.65 18.12 -4.95
C ASP A 23 -28.57 17.90 -3.44
N GLY A 24 -27.83 18.78 -2.73
CA GLY A 24 -28.25 19.12 -1.38
C GLY A 24 -27.22 19.56 -0.33
N ILE A 25 -26.11 20.20 -0.68
CA ILE A 25 -25.51 21.23 0.21
C ILE A 25 -25.22 22.44 -0.66
N SER A 26 -25.72 23.61 -0.23
CA SER A 26 -25.41 24.92 -0.79
C SER A 26 -23.90 25.07 -0.93
N ASP A 27 -23.40 24.99 -2.17
CA ASP A 27 -22.01 25.28 -2.54
C ASP A 27 -21.87 26.81 -2.63
N ASP A 28 -22.24 27.50 -1.53
CA ASP A 28 -21.87 28.90 -1.36
C ASP A 28 -20.35 28.93 -1.43
N GLU A 29 -19.84 29.62 -2.44
CA GLU A 29 -18.43 29.83 -2.73
C GLU A 29 -17.72 30.40 -1.50
N ILE A 30 -17.32 29.55 -0.56
CA ILE A 30 -16.28 29.87 0.40
C ILE A 30 -15.02 29.88 -0.43
N GLU A 31 -14.64 31.05 -0.94
CA GLU A 31 -13.29 31.33 -1.39
C GLU A 31 -12.35 30.85 -0.28
N GLY A 32 -11.80 29.65 -0.44
CA GLY A 32 -11.00 28.90 0.53
C GLY A 32 -9.63 29.53 0.75
N LYS A 33 -9.57 30.82 1.07
CA LYS A 33 -8.35 31.43 1.57
C LYS A 33 -8.13 30.93 2.98
N ARG A 34 -7.10 30.10 3.15
CA ARG A 34 -6.52 29.80 4.46
C ARG A 34 -6.36 31.12 5.24
N THR A 35 -6.92 31.20 6.44
CA THR A 35 -6.86 32.42 7.26
C THR A 35 -5.66 32.43 8.20
N PHE A 36 -5.06 31.27 8.50
CA PHE A 36 -3.78 31.20 9.20
C PHE A 36 -2.60 31.51 8.26
N ASP A 37 -1.57 32.15 8.81
CA ASP A 37 -0.35 32.48 8.10
C ASP A 37 0.62 31.29 8.13
N LEU A 38 0.83 30.64 6.99
CA LEU A 38 1.74 29.49 6.88
C LEU A 38 3.21 29.89 7.02
N ASP A 39 3.59 31.10 6.61
CA ASP A 39 4.97 31.58 6.73
C ASP A 39 5.32 31.78 8.21
N GLU A 40 4.36 32.24 9.03
CA GLU A 40 4.49 32.24 10.48
C GLU A 40 4.68 30.80 11.01
N LYS A 41 3.90 29.82 10.54
CA LYS A 41 4.06 28.42 10.99
C LYS A 41 5.40 27.80 10.60
N LEU A 42 5.99 28.23 9.49
CA LEU A 42 7.29 27.79 9.01
C LEU A 42 8.46 28.37 9.82
N GLN A 43 8.27 29.52 10.46
CA GLN A 43 9.30 30.20 11.24
C GLN A 43 9.10 30.06 12.75
N SER A 44 7.90 29.71 13.20
CA SER A 44 7.54 29.60 14.62
C SER A 44 8.38 28.57 15.36
N ASP A 45 8.91 28.93 16.53
CA ASP A 45 9.63 28.02 17.43
C ASP A 45 8.68 27.14 18.27
N ARG A 46 7.35 27.31 18.10
CA ARG A 46 6.34 26.55 18.85
C ARG A 46 6.42 25.05 18.59
N PHE A 47 6.78 24.64 17.39
CA PHE A 47 6.70 23.24 16.94
C PHE A 47 8.01 22.48 17.19
N ASN A 48 8.51 22.55 18.42
CA ASN A 48 9.83 22.06 18.82
C ASN A 48 9.80 20.83 19.75
N SER A 49 8.66 20.11 19.80
CA SER A 49 8.56 18.84 20.53
C SER A 49 9.59 17.81 20.03
N TYR A 50 9.96 16.84 20.86
CA TYR A 50 10.91 15.76 20.54
C TYR A 50 10.18 14.43 20.34
N LEU A 51 9.56 14.28 19.18
CA LEU A 51 8.70 13.16 18.79
C LEU A 51 9.36 12.21 17.79
N ILE A 52 10.35 12.67 17.03
CA ILE A 52 10.98 11.94 15.93
C ILE A 52 12.28 11.26 16.38
N LYS A 53 12.44 9.98 16.05
CA LYS A 53 13.68 9.23 16.22
C LYS A 53 14.59 9.39 15.00
N HIS A 54 15.88 9.62 15.23
CA HIS A 54 16.90 9.49 14.19
C HIS A 54 17.56 8.12 14.31
N MET A 55 17.70 7.40 13.19
CA MET A 55 18.18 6.03 13.18
C MET A 55 19.07 5.74 11.97
N ASP A 56 20.05 4.87 12.12
CA ASP A 56 20.80 4.29 11.00
C ASP A 56 20.00 3.14 10.37
N GLY A 57 20.02 3.02 9.03
CA GLY A 57 19.19 2.03 8.34
C GLY A 57 19.44 0.57 8.76
N LYS A 58 20.66 0.22 9.18
CA LYS A 58 21.01 -1.11 9.68
C LYS A 58 20.27 -1.50 10.98
N ASP A 59 19.84 -0.52 11.76
CA ASP A 59 19.18 -0.73 13.05
C ASP A 59 17.65 -0.89 12.88
N PHE A 60 17.12 -0.52 11.70
CA PHE A 60 15.71 -0.69 11.35
C PHE A 60 15.41 -2.14 10.93
N THR A 61 15.45 -3.05 11.90
CA THR A 61 15.28 -4.49 11.70
C THR A 61 13.85 -4.97 11.97
N PHE A 62 13.54 -6.20 11.59
CA PHE A 62 12.29 -6.83 11.99
C PHE A 62 12.16 -6.96 13.52
N GLU A 63 13.27 -7.26 14.22
CA GLU A 63 13.28 -7.35 15.68
C GLU A 63 12.94 -6.01 16.33
N TYR A 64 13.47 -4.90 15.80
CA TYR A 64 13.09 -3.55 16.22
C TYR A 64 11.57 -3.35 16.14
N ILE A 65 10.96 -3.74 15.01
CA ILE A 65 9.51 -3.62 14.83
C ILE A 65 8.73 -4.53 15.80
N GLN A 66 9.21 -5.75 16.06
CA GLN A 66 8.59 -6.65 17.03
C GLN A 66 8.60 -6.07 18.45
N ARG A 67 9.69 -5.38 18.83
CA ARG A 67 9.86 -4.79 20.16
C ARG A 67 9.09 -3.47 20.31
N GLU A 68 9.24 -2.58 19.34
CA GLU A 68 8.80 -1.18 19.44
C GLU A 68 7.46 -0.92 18.72
N GLY A 69 6.99 -1.87 17.91
CA GLY A 69 5.70 -1.81 17.24
C GLY A 69 5.58 -0.77 16.13
N LEU A 70 6.71 -0.20 15.70
CA LEU A 70 6.76 0.93 14.77
C LEU A 70 5.81 2.05 15.24
N ARG A 71 5.97 2.56 16.47
CA ARG A 71 5.06 3.56 17.07
C ARG A 71 5.54 5.01 16.96
N ASP A 72 6.84 5.21 16.75
CA ASP A 72 7.46 6.52 16.62
C ASP A 72 7.89 6.82 15.18
N PRO A 73 7.77 8.07 14.69
CA PRO A 73 8.31 8.49 13.41
C PRO A 73 9.82 8.39 13.40
N ILE A 74 10.38 7.89 12.30
CA ILE A 74 11.81 7.61 12.19
C ILE A 74 12.38 8.30 10.95
N VAL A 75 13.41 9.12 11.13
CA VAL A 75 14.20 9.69 10.04
C VAL A 75 15.51 8.95 9.90
N PHE A 76 15.82 8.60 8.66
CA PHE A 76 17.09 8.07 8.21
C PHE A 76 17.73 9.11 7.28
N GLU A 77 18.84 9.72 7.71
CA GLU A 77 19.53 10.75 6.91
C GLU A 77 20.26 10.14 5.70
N LYS A 78 20.57 8.85 5.77
CA LYS A 78 21.18 8.06 4.70
C LYS A 78 20.33 6.83 4.42
N LYS A 79 20.26 6.43 3.15
CA LYS A 79 19.55 5.21 2.73
C LYS A 79 20.32 3.91 3.02
N ASP A 80 21.60 4.01 3.41
CA ASP A 80 22.47 2.86 3.67
C ASP A 80 21.86 1.94 4.76
N GLY A 81 21.87 0.64 4.49
CA GLY A 81 21.30 -0.37 5.38
C GLY A 81 19.78 -0.56 5.26
N LEU A 82 19.04 0.32 4.57
CA LEU A 82 17.59 0.16 4.40
C LEU A 82 17.19 -0.86 3.32
N GLY A 83 18.11 -1.23 2.42
CA GLY A 83 17.77 -2.04 1.23
C GLY A 83 16.94 -1.29 0.18
N LEU A 84 16.90 0.04 0.29
CA LEU A 84 16.18 0.94 -0.61
C LEU A 84 16.91 1.09 -1.95
N GLU A 85 16.21 0.92 -3.07
CA GLU A 85 16.72 1.24 -4.40
C GLU A 85 15.90 2.38 -5.00
N MET A 86 16.60 3.34 -5.61
CA MET A 86 16.03 4.55 -6.19
C MET A 86 16.72 4.80 -7.53
N PRO A 87 16.03 5.46 -8.49
CA PRO A 87 16.69 5.93 -9.70
C PRO A 87 17.78 6.96 -9.38
N ASP A 88 18.61 7.26 -10.37
CA ASP A 88 19.71 8.22 -10.25
C ASP A 88 19.21 9.62 -9.87
N SER A 89 20.10 10.42 -9.26
CA SER A 89 19.74 11.73 -8.70
C SER A 89 19.30 12.77 -9.75
N ASP A 90 19.63 12.57 -11.02
CA ASP A 90 19.20 13.40 -12.14
C ASP A 90 17.81 13.03 -12.70
N PHE A 91 17.21 11.94 -12.20
CA PHE A 91 15.88 11.49 -12.60
C PHE A 91 14.82 12.57 -12.39
N SER A 92 14.02 12.82 -13.42
CA SER A 92 13.14 13.98 -13.52
C SER A 92 11.66 13.63 -13.71
N VAL A 93 10.78 14.63 -13.64
CA VAL A 93 9.35 14.46 -13.97
C VAL A 93 9.16 14.06 -15.45
N SER A 94 10.10 14.44 -16.32
CA SER A 94 10.13 13.97 -17.71
C SER A 94 10.32 12.46 -17.78
N ASP A 95 11.19 11.89 -16.93
CA ASP A 95 11.44 10.45 -16.86
C ASP A 95 10.24 9.73 -16.27
N VAL A 96 9.65 10.23 -15.18
CA VAL A 96 8.40 9.68 -14.61
C VAL A 96 7.35 9.52 -15.73
N LYS A 97 7.10 10.58 -16.50
CA LYS A 97 6.18 10.55 -17.66
C LYS A 97 6.54 9.47 -18.69
N LEU A 98 7.82 9.26 -18.98
CA LEU A 98 8.28 8.21 -19.90
C LEU A 98 8.00 6.80 -19.36
N PHE A 99 8.25 6.57 -18.07
CA PHE A 99 8.10 5.26 -17.44
C PHE A 99 6.64 4.89 -17.13
N VAL A 100 5.79 5.86 -16.79
CA VAL A 100 4.36 5.62 -16.47
C VAL A 100 3.42 5.83 -17.66
N GLY A 101 3.88 6.51 -18.71
CA GLY A 101 3.12 6.78 -19.93
C GLY A 101 2.54 8.19 -19.98
N SER A 102 2.72 8.87 -21.13
CA SER A 102 2.36 10.28 -21.32
C SER A 102 0.86 10.58 -21.23
N ARG A 103 0.02 9.64 -21.69
CA ARG A 103 -1.45 9.77 -21.67
C ARG A 103 -2.10 9.29 -20.38
N ARG A 104 -1.31 8.79 -19.43
CA ARG A 104 -1.83 8.32 -18.14
C ARG A 104 -2.47 9.51 -17.42
N MET A 105 -3.72 9.36 -17.02
CA MET A 105 -4.42 10.34 -16.20
C MET A 105 -3.91 10.25 -14.76
N VAL A 106 -3.74 11.40 -14.13
CA VAL A 106 -3.33 11.54 -12.74
C VAL A 106 -4.28 12.46 -12.00
N ASP A 107 -4.62 12.09 -10.77
CA ASP A 107 -5.29 12.98 -9.83
C ASP A 107 -4.29 14.08 -9.41
N VAL A 108 -4.70 15.33 -9.55
CA VAL A 108 -3.93 16.52 -9.21
C VAL A 108 -4.75 17.35 -8.25
N MET A 109 -4.14 17.77 -7.15
CA MET A 109 -4.77 18.65 -6.18
C MET A 109 -4.49 20.11 -6.55
N ASP A 110 -5.54 20.92 -6.68
CA ASP A 110 -5.44 22.38 -6.65
C ASP A 110 -5.24 22.81 -5.19
N VAL A 111 -4.03 23.24 -4.84
CA VAL A 111 -3.64 23.51 -3.45
C VAL A 111 -4.43 24.66 -2.85
N THR A 112 -4.84 25.63 -3.66
CA THR A 112 -5.59 26.80 -3.17
C THR A 112 -6.99 26.39 -2.74
N THR A 113 -7.64 25.52 -3.49
CA THR A 113 -9.02 25.09 -3.22
C THR A 113 -9.12 23.76 -2.48
N GLN A 114 -8.01 23.02 -2.37
CA GLN A 114 -7.94 21.62 -1.92
C GLN A 114 -8.86 20.68 -2.73
N LYS A 115 -9.29 21.08 -3.94
CA LYS A 115 -10.14 20.25 -4.82
C LYS A 115 -9.28 19.43 -5.79
N GLY A 116 -9.73 18.20 -6.05
CA GLY A 116 -9.10 17.30 -7.03
C GLY A 116 -9.53 17.62 -8.46
N ILE A 117 -8.56 17.67 -9.37
CA ILE A 117 -8.76 17.70 -10.82
C ILE A 117 -7.98 16.53 -11.44
N GLU A 118 -8.24 16.24 -12.71
CA GLU A 118 -7.47 15.24 -13.45
C GLU A 118 -6.76 15.88 -14.63
N MET A 119 -5.53 15.44 -14.90
CA MET A 119 -4.82 15.77 -16.13
C MET A 119 -3.92 14.60 -16.55
N SER A 120 -3.49 14.60 -17.80
CA SER A 120 -2.51 13.62 -18.27
C SER A 120 -1.10 13.92 -17.73
N MET A 121 -0.26 12.89 -17.60
CA MET A 121 1.16 13.06 -17.25
C MET A 121 1.91 14.00 -18.20
N ALA A 122 1.51 14.09 -19.46
CA ALA A 122 2.06 15.06 -20.41
C ALA A 122 1.71 16.51 -20.02
N GLN A 123 0.47 16.77 -19.62
CA GLN A 123 0.04 18.09 -19.14
C GLN A 123 0.71 18.44 -17.82
N TRP A 124 0.74 17.48 -16.87
CA TRP A 124 1.41 17.65 -15.59
C TRP A 124 2.88 17.99 -15.74
N ARG A 125 3.63 17.23 -16.54
CA ARG A 125 5.04 17.50 -16.82
C ARG A 125 5.25 18.90 -17.38
N ARG A 126 4.41 19.34 -18.32
CA ARG A 126 4.50 20.69 -18.90
C ARG A 126 4.28 21.77 -17.84
N TYR A 127 3.29 21.59 -16.97
CA TYR A 127 3.03 22.50 -15.86
C TYR A 127 4.20 22.53 -14.86
N TYR A 128 4.73 21.37 -14.47
CA TYR A 128 5.81 21.28 -13.48
C TYR A 128 7.08 21.98 -13.96
N GLU A 129 7.40 21.89 -15.27
CA GLU A 129 8.57 22.55 -15.84
C GLU A 129 8.35 24.04 -16.19
N THR A 130 7.13 24.56 -16.04
CA THR A 130 6.89 26.01 -16.14
C THR A 130 7.64 26.73 -15.01
N PRO A 131 8.41 27.80 -15.29
CA PRO A 131 9.11 28.57 -14.28
C PRO A 131 8.17 29.04 -13.15
N PRO A 132 8.61 29.08 -11.88
CA PRO A 132 7.73 29.44 -10.76
C PRO A 132 6.97 30.76 -10.94
N SER A 133 7.59 31.77 -11.56
CA SER A 133 6.98 33.08 -11.83
C SER A 133 5.86 33.05 -12.88
N GLU A 134 5.78 31.99 -13.67
CA GLU A 134 4.81 31.80 -14.77
C GLU A 134 3.72 30.76 -14.41
N ARG A 135 3.72 30.22 -13.19
CA ARG A 135 2.70 29.25 -12.76
C ARG A 135 1.44 29.98 -12.30
N ASP A 136 0.38 29.85 -13.09
CA ASP A 136 -0.93 30.48 -12.78
C ASP A 136 -1.63 29.88 -11.56
N LYS A 137 -1.34 28.61 -11.25
CA LYS A 137 -1.98 27.84 -10.19
C LYS A 137 -0.96 27.01 -9.43
N LEU A 138 -1.27 26.66 -8.19
CA LEU A 138 -0.48 25.73 -7.37
C LEU A 138 -1.12 24.35 -7.43
N TYR A 139 -0.47 23.44 -8.15
CA TYR A 139 -0.92 22.06 -8.31
C TYR A 139 0.06 21.08 -7.68
N ASN A 140 -0.48 20.00 -7.12
CA ASN A 140 0.31 18.98 -6.44
C ASN A 140 -0.13 17.57 -6.86
N VAL A 141 0.82 16.67 -7.13
CA VAL A 141 0.56 15.25 -7.38
C VAL A 141 1.12 14.44 -6.21
N ILE A 142 0.23 13.84 -5.43
CA ILE A 142 0.59 13.03 -4.25
C ILE A 142 0.10 11.58 -4.32
N SER A 143 -0.68 11.22 -5.35
CA SER A 143 -1.41 9.94 -5.44
C SER A 143 -1.03 9.10 -6.66
N LEU A 144 0.08 9.40 -7.35
CA LEU A 144 0.54 8.60 -8.49
C LEU A 144 1.12 7.26 -8.02
N GLU A 145 0.26 6.26 -7.86
CA GLU A 145 0.67 4.89 -7.63
C GLU A 145 1.24 4.30 -8.93
N PHE A 146 2.45 3.72 -8.91
CA PHE A 146 3.16 3.33 -10.14
C PHE A 146 3.50 1.85 -10.26
N SER A 147 2.98 0.99 -9.38
CA SER A 147 3.10 -0.47 -9.60
C SER A 147 2.45 -0.85 -10.93
N HIS A 148 3.00 -1.87 -11.59
CA HIS A 148 2.65 -2.31 -12.94
C HIS A 148 2.95 -1.30 -14.05
N THR A 149 3.82 -0.33 -13.79
CA THR A 149 4.48 0.48 -14.82
C THR A 149 5.96 0.11 -14.92
N LYS A 150 6.67 0.61 -15.93
CA LYS A 150 8.11 0.35 -16.04
C LYS A 150 8.91 0.97 -14.88
N LEU A 151 8.36 1.99 -14.21
CA LEU A 151 8.97 2.66 -13.06
C LEU A 151 9.11 1.75 -11.85
N GLU A 152 8.24 0.74 -11.73
CA GLU A 152 8.24 -0.21 -10.62
C GLU A 152 9.59 -0.91 -10.43
N ASN A 153 10.30 -1.17 -11.53
CA ASN A 153 11.58 -1.87 -11.55
C ASN A 153 12.77 -1.01 -11.11
N LEU A 154 12.59 0.31 -11.00
CA LEU A 154 13.65 1.25 -10.58
C LEU A 154 13.57 1.59 -9.08
N VAL A 155 12.48 1.20 -8.42
CA VAL A 155 12.22 1.59 -7.02
C VAL A 155 11.94 0.37 -6.18
N LYS A 156 12.79 0.15 -5.17
CA LYS A 156 12.57 -0.79 -4.07
C LYS A 156 12.42 -0.02 -2.78
N ARG A 157 11.36 -0.32 -2.03
CA ARG A 157 11.10 0.21 -0.70
C ARG A 157 12.05 -0.42 0.33
N PRO A 158 12.12 0.07 1.58
CA PRO A 158 13.02 -0.51 2.58
C PRO A 158 12.71 -1.99 2.84
N ALA A 159 13.73 -2.83 2.95
CA ALA A 159 13.59 -4.28 3.07
C ALA A 159 12.74 -4.70 4.29
N SER A 160 12.86 -3.97 5.41
CA SER A 160 12.04 -4.24 6.60
C SER A 160 10.54 -4.00 6.38
N VAL A 161 10.15 -3.14 5.43
CA VAL A 161 8.74 -2.95 5.06
C VAL A 161 8.21 -4.17 4.30
N ASP A 162 9.01 -4.78 3.41
CA ASP A 162 8.62 -6.01 2.70
C ASP A 162 8.30 -7.16 3.68
N LEU A 163 8.97 -7.18 4.84
CA LEU A 163 8.77 -8.21 5.86
C LEU A 163 7.46 -8.08 6.66
N ILE A 164 6.86 -6.88 6.70
CA ILE A 164 5.70 -6.60 7.57
C ILE A 164 4.43 -6.19 6.81
N ASP A 165 4.57 -5.80 5.55
CA ASP A 165 3.46 -5.29 4.75
C ASP A 165 2.40 -6.37 4.50
N TRP A 166 1.15 -6.05 4.86
CA TRP A 166 0.02 -6.94 4.68
C TRP A 166 -0.27 -7.32 3.23
N VAL A 167 0.00 -6.44 2.26
CA VAL A 167 -0.27 -6.77 0.85
C VAL A 167 0.61 -7.94 0.39
N ASP A 168 1.89 -7.93 0.76
CA ASP A 168 2.81 -8.99 0.33
C ASP A 168 2.67 -10.27 1.15
N ASN A 169 2.36 -10.13 2.44
CA ASN A 169 2.41 -11.24 3.40
C ASN A 169 1.03 -11.87 3.69
N MET A 170 -0.06 -11.14 3.43
CA MET A 170 -1.43 -11.54 3.80
C MET A 170 -2.34 -11.74 2.59
N TRP A 171 -2.23 -10.89 1.56
CA TRP A 171 -3.09 -11.02 0.38
C TRP A 171 -2.73 -12.27 -0.46
N PRO A 172 -3.72 -13.00 -1.00
CA PRO A 172 -3.46 -14.14 -1.87
C PRO A 172 -2.55 -13.78 -3.06
N ARG A 173 -1.31 -14.29 -3.05
CA ARG A 173 -0.26 -13.93 -4.02
C ARG A 173 -0.71 -14.02 -5.48
N HIS A 174 -1.47 -15.06 -5.82
CA HIS A 174 -1.91 -15.29 -7.19
C HIS A 174 -2.87 -14.20 -7.74
N LEU A 175 -3.56 -13.44 -6.88
CA LEU A 175 -4.41 -12.33 -7.28
C LEU A 175 -3.56 -11.10 -7.62
N LYS A 176 -2.60 -10.76 -6.75
CA LYS A 176 -1.61 -9.71 -7.03
C LYS A 176 -0.84 -10.02 -8.31
N GLU A 177 -0.38 -11.26 -8.47
CA GLU A 177 0.30 -11.75 -9.65
C GLU A 177 -0.58 -11.82 -10.90
N ARG A 178 -1.90 -11.75 -10.80
CA ARG A 178 -2.81 -11.76 -11.96
C ARG A 178 -3.11 -10.35 -12.45
N GLN A 179 -2.96 -9.33 -11.58
CA GLN A 179 -2.97 -7.94 -12.03
C GLN A 179 -1.81 -7.70 -13.01
N ARG A 180 -2.11 -7.06 -14.13
CA ARG A 180 -1.15 -6.76 -15.21
C ARG A 180 -1.21 -5.32 -15.64
N ASP A 181 -2.39 -4.73 -15.64
CA ASP A 181 -2.58 -3.31 -15.91
C ASP A 181 -2.25 -2.46 -14.68
N SER A 182 -2.01 -1.17 -14.92
CA SER A 182 -1.72 -0.18 -13.89
C SER A 182 -2.97 0.59 -13.42
N THR A 183 -4.18 0.04 -13.61
CA THR A 183 -5.44 0.69 -13.20
C THR A 183 -5.46 0.87 -11.69
N ASN A 184 -6.09 1.95 -11.24
CA ASN A 184 -6.42 2.17 -9.83
C ASN A 184 -7.95 2.17 -9.62
N SER A 185 -8.70 1.68 -10.61
CA SER A 185 -10.15 1.48 -10.50
C SER A 185 -10.44 0.32 -9.55
N ILE A 186 -11.17 0.59 -8.45
CA ILE A 186 -11.52 -0.44 -7.45
C ILE A 186 -12.23 -1.65 -8.05
N ILE A 187 -12.97 -1.47 -9.14
CA ILE A 187 -13.73 -2.53 -9.82
C ILE A 187 -12.80 -3.48 -10.58
N GLU A 188 -11.65 -3.00 -11.03
CA GLU A 188 -10.68 -3.74 -11.83
C GLU A 188 -9.47 -4.23 -11.00
N MET A 189 -9.26 -3.65 -9.81
CA MET A 189 -8.19 -4.04 -8.89
C MET A 189 -8.44 -5.44 -8.30
N GLN A 190 -7.41 -6.29 -8.37
CA GLN A 190 -7.43 -7.63 -7.77
C GLN A 190 -6.69 -7.71 -6.43
N TYR A 191 -6.04 -6.62 -6.02
CA TYR A 191 -5.38 -6.47 -4.73
C TYR A 191 -5.31 -4.99 -4.32
N PRO A 192 -5.02 -4.68 -3.05
CA PRO A 192 -4.81 -3.30 -2.60
C PRO A 192 -3.54 -2.67 -3.22
N LYS A 193 -3.71 -1.97 -4.34
CA LYS A 193 -2.60 -1.33 -5.08
C LYS A 193 -2.28 0.04 -4.49
N VAL A 194 -1.54 0.03 -3.39
CA VAL A 194 -1.18 1.23 -2.60
C VAL A 194 0.27 1.24 -2.10
N GLN A 195 1.14 0.41 -2.68
CA GLN A 195 2.48 0.14 -2.12
C GLN A 195 3.58 1.09 -2.61
N LYS A 196 3.42 1.70 -3.79
CA LYS A 196 4.47 2.49 -4.46
C LYS A 196 3.88 3.76 -5.08
N TYR A 197 4.16 4.91 -4.46
CA TYR A 197 3.74 6.24 -4.90
C TYR A 197 4.91 7.11 -5.34
N CYS A 198 4.69 7.90 -6.38
CA CYS A 198 5.59 8.93 -6.86
C CYS A 198 4.93 10.29 -6.62
N LEU A 199 5.46 11.08 -5.69
CA LEU A 199 4.92 12.40 -5.39
C LEU A 199 5.76 13.46 -6.10
N MET A 200 5.07 14.38 -6.77
CA MET A 200 5.66 15.50 -7.50
C MET A 200 4.95 16.75 -7.03
N SER A 201 5.67 17.59 -6.32
CA SER A 201 5.10 18.83 -5.77
C SER A 201 5.95 20.01 -6.19
N VAL A 202 5.31 21.13 -6.45
CA VAL A 202 6.00 22.39 -6.73
C VAL A 202 6.18 23.21 -5.47
N GLN A 203 7.12 24.14 -5.49
CA GLN A 203 7.32 25.13 -4.44
C GLN A 203 6.00 25.80 -4.03
N GLY A 204 5.78 25.93 -2.72
CA GLY A 204 4.59 26.55 -2.13
C GLY A 204 3.41 25.61 -1.92
N CYS A 205 3.47 24.36 -2.40
CA CYS A 205 2.42 23.38 -2.13
C CYS A 205 2.32 23.06 -0.63
N PHE A 206 1.09 23.06 -0.12
CA PHE A 206 0.75 22.66 1.24
C PHE A 206 -0.37 21.64 1.23
N THR A 207 -0.16 20.51 1.90
CA THR A 207 -1.17 19.51 2.19
C THR A 207 -1.47 19.62 3.68
N ASP A 208 -2.72 19.96 4.00
CA ASP A 208 -3.14 20.23 5.38
C ASP A 208 -3.15 18.96 6.25
N PHE A 209 -3.41 19.12 7.55
CA PHE A 209 -3.37 18.02 8.51
C PHE A 209 -4.29 16.87 8.13
N HIS A 210 -3.74 15.67 8.06
CA HIS A 210 -4.47 14.44 7.78
C HIS A 210 -3.84 13.25 8.49
N VAL A 211 -4.57 12.15 8.52
CA VAL A 211 -4.06 10.81 8.84
C VAL A 211 -4.17 9.99 7.57
N ASP A 212 -3.13 9.20 7.26
CA ASP A 212 -3.12 8.37 6.07
C ASP A 212 -4.23 7.31 6.10
N PHE A 213 -4.78 7.06 4.92
CA PHE A 213 -5.98 6.24 4.75
C PHE A 213 -5.82 4.84 5.35
N GLY A 214 -6.89 4.32 5.95
CA GLY A 214 -6.93 3.05 6.66
C GLY A 214 -6.02 2.97 7.88
N GLY A 215 -5.46 4.11 8.34
CA GLY A 215 -4.42 4.11 9.37
C GLY A 215 -3.14 3.44 8.90
N THR A 216 -2.81 3.53 7.61
CA THR A 216 -1.55 2.98 7.11
C THR A 216 -0.35 3.67 7.75
N SER A 217 0.76 2.92 7.85
CA SER A 217 2.08 3.52 7.98
C SER A 217 2.61 3.87 6.59
N VAL A 218 3.52 4.83 6.50
CA VAL A 218 4.11 5.28 5.23
C VAL A 218 5.62 5.39 5.30
N TRP A 219 6.29 4.97 4.23
CA TRP A 219 7.70 5.28 3.98
C TRP A 219 7.80 6.37 2.90
N TYR A 220 8.74 7.28 3.05
CA TYR A 220 8.84 8.51 2.25
C TYR A 220 10.31 8.86 1.99
N HIS A 221 10.75 8.86 0.73
CA HIS A 221 12.14 9.13 0.36
C HIS A 221 12.26 10.35 -0.56
N ILE A 222 13.01 11.36 -0.13
CA ILE A 222 13.24 12.58 -0.92
C ILE A 222 14.32 12.32 -1.96
N LEU A 223 13.93 12.08 -3.22
CA LEU A 223 14.90 11.92 -4.30
C LEU A 223 15.53 13.27 -4.69
N ARG A 224 14.70 14.33 -4.75
CA ARG A 224 15.14 15.71 -5.04
C ARG A 224 14.31 16.73 -4.27
N GLY A 225 14.97 17.79 -3.84
CA GLY A 225 14.40 18.93 -3.12
C GLY A 225 14.31 18.68 -1.61
N GLY A 226 13.31 19.26 -0.94
CA GLY A 226 13.03 19.04 0.47
C GLY A 226 11.55 19.19 0.83
N LYS A 227 11.17 18.72 2.02
CA LYS A 227 9.80 18.84 2.57
C LYS A 227 9.85 19.32 4.01
N VAL A 228 8.83 20.04 4.45
CA VAL A 228 8.62 20.36 5.86
C VAL A 228 7.38 19.64 6.34
N PHE A 229 7.48 18.86 7.40
CA PHE A 229 6.36 18.15 8.04
C PHE A 229 6.05 18.78 9.39
N TRP A 230 4.78 18.82 9.76
CA TRP A 230 4.33 18.97 11.15
C TRP A 230 3.69 17.67 11.60
N LEU A 231 4.07 17.17 12.77
CA LEU A 231 3.66 15.87 13.29
C LEU A 231 3.01 16.03 14.65
N ILE A 232 1.82 15.43 14.80
CA ILE A 232 1.07 15.36 16.05
C ILE A 232 0.89 13.88 16.40
N PRO A 233 1.26 13.45 17.63
CA PRO A 233 1.20 12.05 18.01
C PRO A 233 -0.26 11.58 18.12
N PRO A 234 -0.57 10.33 17.77
CA PRO A 234 -1.93 9.78 17.76
C PRO A 234 -2.43 9.40 19.16
N THR A 235 -2.34 10.33 20.12
CA THR A 235 -2.95 10.14 21.44
C THR A 235 -4.48 10.15 21.30
N PRO A 236 -5.22 9.48 22.20
CA PRO A 236 -6.68 9.54 22.18
C PRO A 236 -7.23 10.96 22.13
N GLN A 237 -6.61 11.89 22.87
CA GLN A 237 -6.98 13.30 22.90
C GLN A 237 -6.73 14.00 21.55
N ASN A 238 -5.58 13.74 20.92
CA ASN A 238 -5.26 14.35 19.62
C ASN A 238 -6.13 13.78 18.49
N LEU A 239 -6.49 12.50 18.54
CA LEU A 239 -7.39 11.89 17.56
C LEU A 239 -8.83 12.42 17.71
N GLU A 240 -9.30 12.63 18.93
CA GLU A 240 -10.58 13.31 19.18
C GLU A 240 -10.56 14.77 18.70
N LEU A 241 -9.46 15.49 18.97
CA LEU A 241 -9.25 16.84 18.45
C LEU A 241 -9.25 16.88 16.92
N TYR A 242 -8.55 15.95 16.27
CA TYR A 242 -8.52 15.81 14.81
C TYR A 242 -9.90 15.51 14.23
N GLU A 243 -10.62 14.54 14.78
CA GLU A 243 -11.96 14.18 14.32
C GLU A 243 -12.93 15.36 14.43
N ASN A 244 -12.93 16.06 15.57
CA ASN A 244 -13.74 17.26 15.75
C ASN A 244 -13.35 18.39 14.79
N TRP A 245 -12.05 18.56 14.52
CA TRP A 245 -11.55 19.55 13.56
C TRP A 245 -12.03 19.24 12.13
N VAL A 246 -11.93 17.99 11.67
CA VAL A 246 -12.45 17.55 10.37
C VAL A 246 -13.95 17.81 10.26
N LEU A 247 -14.73 17.43 11.28
CA LEU A 247 -16.19 17.60 11.30
C LEU A 247 -16.63 19.08 11.40
N SER A 248 -15.77 19.97 11.88
CA SER A 248 -16.12 21.39 12.06
C SER A 248 -16.22 22.18 10.76
N GLY A 249 -15.59 21.70 9.68
CA GLY A 249 -15.44 22.44 8.42
C GLY A 249 -14.50 23.65 8.50
N LYS A 250 -13.85 23.90 9.65
CA LYS A 250 -12.95 25.05 9.89
C LYS A 250 -11.49 24.75 9.57
N GLN A 251 -11.24 23.82 8.66
CA GLN A 251 -9.89 23.35 8.34
C GLN A 251 -9.03 24.49 7.77
N GLY A 252 -9.60 25.34 6.92
CA GLY A 252 -8.93 26.53 6.39
C GLY A 252 -8.64 27.62 7.43
N ASP A 253 -9.28 27.57 8.60
CA ASP A 253 -9.16 28.62 9.63
C ASP A 253 -8.26 28.26 10.80
N ILE A 254 -8.12 26.96 11.08
CA ILE A 254 -7.45 26.48 12.28
C ILE A 254 -6.28 25.60 11.85
N PHE A 255 -5.07 26.10 12.06
CA PHE A 255 -3.87 25.28 11.98
C PHE A 255 -3.84 24.30 13.15
N LEU A 256 -4.10 23.01 12.89
CA LEU A 256 -4.30 22.00 13.93
C LEU A 256 -3.11 21.87 14.89
N GLY A 257 -1.89 22.09 14.40
CA GLY A 257 -0.67 22.12 15.20
C GLY A 257 -0.69 23.17 16.34
N ASP A 258 -1.46 24.25 16.21
CA ASP A 258 -1.64 25.23 17.28
C ASP A 258 -2.57 24.73 18.40
N LYS A 259 -3.38 23.71 18.12
CA LYS A 259 -4.36 23.12 19.05
C LYS A 259 -3.83 21.90 19.76
N ALA A 260 -2.91 21.16 19.14
CA ALA A 260 -2.22 20.05 19.78
C ALA A 260 -1.31 20.54 20.92
N GLN A 261 -1.19 19.71 21.96
CA GLN A 261 -0.26 19.95 23.06
C GLN A 261 1.19 19.79 22.58
N ASP A 262 1.47 18.70 21.87
CA ASP A 262 2.77 18.39 21.29
C ASP A 262 2.65 18.38 19.76
N CYS A 263 3.56 19.09 19.12
CA CYS A 263 3.68 19.12 17.68
C CYS A 263 5.14 19.37 17.32
N GLN A 264 5.72 18.51 16.47
CA GLN A 264 7.08 18.69 15.99
C GLN A 264 7.08 19.07 14.51
N ARG A 265 7.76 20.16 14.17
CA ARG A 265 8.10 20.50 12.78
C ARG A 265 9.46 19.90 12.44
N ILE A 266 9.57 19.24 11.28
CA ILE A 266 10.84 18.71 10.77
C ILE A 266 11.03 19.06 9.29
N GLU A 267 12.28 19.33 8.92
CA GLU A 267 12.71 19.49 7.54
C GLU A 267 13.37 18.19 7.06
N LEU A 268 12.82 17.60 5.99
CA LEU A 268 13.41 16.48 5.28
C LEU A 268 14.17 16.99 4.07
N LYS A 269 15.44 16.62 3.99
CA LYS A 269 16.35 17.01 2.91
C LYS A 269 16.46 15.90 1.88
N GLN A 270 17.02 16.24 0.72
CA GLN A 270 17.36 15.26 -0.30
C GLN A 270 18.17 14.08 0.28
N GLY A 271 17.77 12.86 -0.09
CA GLY A 271 18.37 11.61 0.37
C GLY A 271 17.77 11.06 1.67
N TYR A 272 17.00 11.87 2.42
CA TYR A 272 16.39 11.40 3.66
C TYR A 272 15.27 10.40 3.35
N THR A 273 15.16 9.38 4.20
CA THR A 273 14.01 8.48 4.26
C THR A 273 13.27 8.72 5.56
N PHE A 274 11.96 8.84 5.50
CA PHE A 274 11.10 9.10 6.64
C PHE A 274 10.05 8.01 6.74
N MET A 275 9.87 7.49 7.95
CA MET A 275 8.89 6.47 8.29
C MET A 275 7.88 7.09 9.24
N ILE A 276 6.61 7.12 8.84
CA ILE A 276 5.51 7.63 9.67
C ILE A 276 4.63 6.43 10.07
N PRO A 277 4.51 6.13 11.36
CA PRO A 277 3.61 5.12 11.86
C PRO A 277 2.12 5.40 11.66
N SER A 278 1.34 4.33 11.69
CA SER A 278 -0.12 4.36 11.76
C SER A 278 -0.65 5.41 12.74
N GLY A 279 -1.56 6.26 12.26
CA GLY A 279 -2.36 7.18 13.06
C GLY A 279 -1.79 8.58 13.22
N TRP A 280 -0.51 8.80 12.95
CA TRP A 280 0.12 10.12 13.11
C TRP A 280 -0.56 11.17 12.23
N ILE A 281 -1.02 12.23 12.88
CA ILE A 281 -1.67 13.35 12.20
C ILE A 281 -0.56 14.28 11.70
N HIS A 282 -0.56 14.59 10.41
CA HIS A 282 0.52 15.36 9.83
C HIS A 282 0.11 16.28 8.70
N ALA A 283 0.82 17.41 8.57
CA ALA A 283 0.71 18.35 7.46
C ALA A 283 2.06 18.48 6.76
N VAL A 284 2.06 18.82 5.47
CA VAL A 284 3.27 18.85 4.64
C VAL A 284 3.35 20.12 3.82
N TYR A 285 4.49 20.80 3.89
CA TYR A 285 4.82 21.94 3.03
C TYR A 285 6.01 21.62 2.11
N THR A 286 5.98 22.21 0.93
CA THR A 286 6.98 22.04 -0.14
C THR A 286 7.77 23.34 -0.33
N PRO A 287 8.96 23.50 0.27
CA PRO A 287 9.77 24.71 0.14
C PRO A 287 10.35 24.92 -1.25
N GLU A 288 10.55 23.86 -2.02
CA GLU A 288 11.09 23.87 -3.38
C GLU A 288 10.51 22.71 -4.21
N ASP A 289 10.63 22.78 -5.53
CA ASP A 289 10.15 21.72 -6.41
C ASP A 289 10.80 20.38 -6.06
N THR A 290 9.95 19.38 -5.82
CA THR A 290 10.37 18.10 -5.23
C THR A 290 9.89 16.90 -6.02
N LEU A 291 10.68 15.83 -5.92
CA LEU A 291 10.35 14.51 -6.40
C LEU A 291 10.61 13.50 -5.28
N VAL A 292 9.59 12.74 -4.93
CA VAL A 292 9.60 11.82 -3.80
C VAL A 292 9.06 10.47 -4.23
N PHE A 293 9.68 9.41 -3.72
CA PHE A 293 9.11 8.06 -3.77
C PHE A 293 8.69 7.61 -2.38
N GLY A 294 7.51 7.00 -2.28
CA GLY A 294 6.98 6.52 -1.01
C GLY A 294 6.01 5.38 -1.19
N GLY A 295 5.32 5.01 -0.12
CA GLY A 295 4.37 3.90 -0.14
C GLY A 295 3.68 3.67 1.19
N ASN A 296 2.42 3.29 1.14
CA ASN A 296 1.60 3.01 2.31
C ASN A 296 1.54 1.50 2.55
N PHE A 297 1.50 1.09 3.81
CA PHE A 297 1.41 -0.31 4.20
C PHE A 297 0.68 -0.47 5.53
N LEU A 298 0.03 -1.62 5.70
CA LEU A 298 -0.53 -2.08 6.98
C LEU A 298 0.38 -3.19 7.53
N HIS A 299 0.42 -3.33 8.85
CA HIS A 299 1.24 -4.34 9.53
C HIS A 299 0.59 -4.84 10.82
N SER A 300 1.07 -5.98 11.33
CA SER A 300 0.42 -6.68 12.45
C SER A 300 0.79 -6.16 13.85
N PHE A 301 1.65 -5.14 13.94
CA PHE A 301 2.20 -4.65 15.22
C PHE A 301 1.51 -3.40 15.78
N ASN A 302 0.52 -2.86 15.06
CA ASN A 302 -0.29 -1.73 15.52
C ASN A 302 -1.75 -1.79 15.00
N ILE A 303 -2.30 -2.99 14.88
CA ILE A 303 -3.68 -3.23 14.40
C ILE A 303 -4.72 -2.39 15.15
N PRO A 304 -4.67 -2.22 16.50
CA PRO A 304 -5.66 -1.42 17.20
C PRO A 304 -5.73 0.02 16.67
N MET A 305 -4.58 0.65 16.38
CA MET A 305 -4.56 1.99 15.80
C MET A 305 -5.11 2.00 14.37
N GLN A 306 -4.72 1.05 13.52
CA GLN A 306 -5.23 0.94 12.15
C GLN A 306 -6.77 0.85 12.15
N LEU A 307 -7.35 0.00 13.01
CA LEU A 307 -8.80 -0.13 13.18
C LEU A 307 -9.44 1.16 13.73
N ASN A 308 -8.78 1.84 14.65
CA ASN A 308 -9.28 3.10 15.20
C ASN A 308 -9.39 4.18 14.11
N ILE A 309 -8.34 4.36 13.29
CA ILE A 309 -8.36 5.32 12.19
C ILE A 309 -9.44 4.96 11.18
N TYR A 310 -9.61 3.68 10.82
CA TYR A 310 -10.70 3.27 9.92
C TYR A 310 -12.09 3.60 10.49
N ASN A 311 -12.28 3.51 11.81
CA ASN A 311 -13.52 3.95 12.46
C ASN A 311 -13.66 5.49 12.45
N ILE A 312 -12.57 6.26 12.57
CA ILE A 312 -12.59 7.72 12.41
C ILE A 312 -13.01 8.07 10.97
N GLU A 313 -12.49 7.39 9.96
CA GLU A 313 -12.90 7.56 8.56
C GLU A 313 -14.41 7.30 8.38
N ASP A 314 -14.95 6.26 9.01
CA ASP A 314 -16.40 5.98 9.04
C ASP A 314 -17.19 7.18 9.61
N ARG A 315 -16.79 7.71 10.77
CA ARG A 315 -17.51 8.80 11.45
C ARG A 315 -17.38 10.14 10.71
N THR A 316 -16.22 10.40 10.12
CA THR A 316 -15.94 11.58 9.28
C THR A 316 -16.44 11.44 7.85
N ARG A 317 -17.03 10.30 7.48
CA ARG A 317 -17.65 10.03 6.18
C ARG A 317 -16.68 10.20 4.99
N VAL A 318 -15.43 9.77 5.17
CA VAL A 318 -14.44 9.79 4.08
C VAL A 318 -14.99 9.04 2.86
N PRO A 319 -15.00 9.65 1.65
CA PRO A 319 -15.51 9.02 0.43
C PRO A 319 -14.79 7.71 0.11
N ALA A 320 -15.52 6.72 -0.42
CA ALA A 320 -14.98 5.40 -0.71
C ALA A 320 -13.77 5.42 -1.67
N LYS A 321 -13.68 6.40 -2.58
CA LYS A 321 -12.51 6.58 -3.48
C LYS A 321 -11.19 6.78 -2.73
N PHE A 322 -11.25 7.37 -1.53
CA PHE A 322 -10.06 7.73 -0.73
C PHE A 322 -9.79 6.76 0.43
N ARG A 323 -10.54 5.66 0.52
CA ARG A 323 -10.34 4.65 1.56
C ARG A 323 -9.42 3.54 1.10
N TYR A 324 -8.84 2.85 2.07
CA TYR A 324 -8.03 1.67 1.80
C TYR A 324 -8.85 0.61 1.03
N PRO A 325 -8.41 0.17 -0.16
CA PRO A 325 -9.14 -0.79 -0.96
C PRO A 325 -9.14 -2.17 -0.28
N PHE A 326 -10.31 -2.80 -0.18
CA PHE A 326 -10.49 -4.15 0.39
C PHE A 326 -10.02 -4.29 1.86
N TYR A 327 -10.26 -3.27 2.68
CA TYR A 327 -9.74 -3.22 4.06
C TYR A 327 -10.17 -4.41 4.92
N TYR A 328 -11.47 -4.72 5.00
CA TYR A 328 -11.93 -5.84 5.83
C TYR A 328 -11.65 -7.20 5.19
N GLU A 329 -11.62 -7.30 3.87
CA GLU A 329 -11.15 -8.48 3.14
C GLU A 329 -9.70 -8.81 3.51
N MET A 330 -8.83 -7.79 3.61
CA MET A 330 -7.46 -7.94 4.10
C MET A 330 -7.43 -8.47 5.53
N CYS A 331 -8.26 -7.91 6.42
CA CYS A 331 -8.37 -8.37 7.82
C CYS A 331 -8.72 -9.86 7.93
N TRP A 332 -9.62 -10.37 7.07
CA TRP A 332 -9.92 -11.81 7.01
C TRP A 332 -8.71 -12.66 6.64
N TYR A 333 -7.94 -12.21 5.63
CA TYR A 333 -6.72 -12.92 5.25
C TYR A 333 -5.64 -12.86 6.33
N VAL A 334 -5.53 -11.76 7.08
CA VAL A 334 -4.62 -11.67 8.24
C VAL A 334 -4.91 -12.80 9.24
N LEU A 335 -6.17 -12.98 9.65
CA LEU A 335 -6.53 -14.07 10.57
C LEU A 335 -6.23 -15.45 9.98
N GLU A 336 -6.57 -15.67 8.70
CA GLU A 336 -6.29 -16.94 8.01
C GLU A 336 -4.78 -17.23 7.97
N ARG A 337 -3.96 -16.22 7.68
CA ARG A 337 -2.50 -16.37 7.60
C ARG A 337 -1.89 -16.74 8.93
N TYR A 338 -2.26 -16.05 10.01
CA TYR A 338 -1.75 -16.37 11.34
C TYR A 338 -2.16 -17.79 11.76
N LEU A 339 -3.43 -18.14 11.57
CA LEU A 339 -3.93 -19.49 11.87
C LEU A 339 -3.16 -20.55 11.09
N TYR A 340 -3.01 -20.38 9.77
CA TYR A 340 -2.31 -21.34 8.94
C TYR A 340 -0.82 -21.45 9.31
N CYS A 341 -0.12 -20.33 9.53
CA CYS A 341 1.31 -20.37 9.83
C CYS A 341 1.62 -20.98 11.21
N LEU A 342 0.69 -20.90 12.17
CA LEU A 342 0.85 -21.44 13.52
C LEU A 342 0.33 -22.87 13.67
N THR A 343 -0.72 -23.25 12.93
CA THR A 343 -1.42 -24.54 13.12
C THR A 343 -1.37 -25.47 11.91
N ASN A 344 -0.94 -24.97 10.74
CA ASN A 344 -1.04 -25.63 9.44
C ASN A 344 -2.49 -25.95 9.00
N THR A 345 -3.50 -25.38 9.67
CA THR A 345 -4.91 -25.48 9.29
C THR A 345 -5.28 -24.28 8.41
N SER A 346 -5.72 -24.52 7.17
CA SER A 346 -6.14 -23.46 6.25
C SER A 346 -7.66 -23.40 6.12
N HIS A 347 -8.19 -22.17 6.17
CA HIS A 347 -9.59 -21.85 5.87
C HIS A 347 -9.77 -21.26 4.46
N LEU A 348 -8.72 -21.26 3.64
CA LEU A 348 -8.84 -20.89 2.24
C LEU A 348 -9.67 -21.93 1.47
N THR A 349 -10.32 -21.52 0.39
CA THR A 349 -10.95 -22.44 -0.56
C THR A 349 -9.89 -23.33 -1.22
N PRO A 350 -10.24 -24.54 -1.71
CA PRO A 350 -9.27 -25.43 -2.36
C PRO A 350 -8.49 -24.78 -3.52
N GLU A 351 -9.14 -23.93 -4.30
CA GLU A 351 -8.49 -23.16 -5.38
C GLU A 351 -7.41 -22.21 -4.83
N PHE A 352 -7.72 -21.49 -3.75
CA PHE A 352 -6.79 -20.55 -3.12
C PHE A 352 -5.64 -21.29 -2.42
N GLN A 353 -5.91 -22.44 -1.80
CA GLN A 353 -4.85 -23.31 -1.27
C GLN A 353 -3.91 -23.78 -2.38
N LYS A 354 -4.45 -24.23 -3.52
CA LYS A 354 -3.66 -24.64 -4.70
C LYS A 354 -2.75 -23.51 -5.19
N HIS A 355 -3.29 -22.31 -5.39
CA HIS A 355 -2.54 -21.22 -6.04
C HIS A 355 -1.67 -20.37 -5.11
N SER A 356 -2.08 -20.18 -3.86
CA SER A 356 -1.35 -19.35 -2.88
C SER A 356 -0.42 -20.18 -1.99
N LEU A 357 -0.86 -21.35 -1.53
CA LEU A 357 -0.08 -22.22 -0.63
C LEU A 357 0.70 -23.32 -1.39
N GLY A 358 0.31 -23.60 -2.64
CA GLY A 358 0.93 -24.66 -3.44
C GLY A 358 0.45 -26.08 -3.09
N VAL A 359 -0.62 -26.19 -2.30
CA VAL A 359 -1.18 -27.48 -1.88
C VAL A 359 -1.83 -28.16 -3.08
N GLY A 360 -1.33 -29.35 -3.44
CA GLY A 360 -1.87 -30.12 -4.57
C GLY A 360 -1.44 -29.64 -5.96
N LEU A 361 -0.39 -28.82 -6.09
CA LEU A 361 0.24 -28.55 -7.38
C LEU A 361 1.12 -29.73 -7.81
N THR A 362 0.87 -30.27 -9.00
CA THR A 362 1.80 -31.19 -9.69
C THR A 362 2.80 -30.41 -10.56
N ARG A 363 3.89 -31.05 -11.01
CA ARG A 363 4.86 -30.43 -11.94
C ARG A 363 4.18 -29.96 -13.24
N GLU A 364 3.22 -30.74 -13.75
CA GLU A 364 2.48 -30.46 -14.98
C GLU A 364 1.57 -29.22 -14.87
N ASP A 365 0.96 -28.99 -13.69
CA ASP A 365 0.15 -27.79 -13.42
C ASP A 365 0.96 -26.49 -13.45
N SER A 366 2.28 -26.57 -13.21
CA SER A 366 3.17 -25.42 -13.25
C SER A 366 3.47 -25.02 -14.70
N GLU A 367 3.60 -26.00 -15.60
CA GLU A 367 3.98 -25.79 -17.01
C GLU A 367 2.81 -25.28 -17.87
N ASN A 368 1.56 -25.65 -17.55
CA ASN A 368 0.37 -25.20 -18.28
C ASN A 368 0.06 -23.69 -18.17
N LYS A 369 0.75 -22.94 -17.30
CA LYS A 369 0.63 -21.47 -17.25
C LYS A 369 1.27 -20.75 -18.45
N LEU A 370 2.10 -21.43 -19.25
CA LEU A 370 2.78 -20.83 -20.41
C LEU A 370 1.90 -20.71 -21.67
N ASN A 371 0.83 -21.49 -21.79
CA ASN A 371 0.06 -21.58 -23.05
C ASN A 371 -1.40 -21.13 -22.92
N GLY A 372 -1.61 -19.93 -22.38
CA GLY A 372 -2.84 -19.16 -22.62
C GLY A 372 -2.91 -18.70 -24.08
N HIS A 373 -2.93 -19.64 -25.03
CA HIS A 373 -3.25 -19.42 -26.43
C HIS A 373 -4.33 -20.42 -26.81
N VAL A 374 -5.51 -19.88 -27.14
CA VAL A 374 -6.55 -20.59 -27.86
C VAL A 374 -5.92 -21.17 -29.12
N LYS A 375 -5.72 -22.49 -29.19
CA LYS A 375 -5.35 -23.18 -30.43
C LYS A 375 -6.57 -23.89 -30.99
N ASN A 376 -7.26 -23.20 -31.90
CA ASN A 376 -7.96 -23.84 -33.01
C ASN A 376 -6.93 -24.56 -33.90
N GLY A 377 -7.27 -25.77 -34.35
CA GLY A 377 -6.84 -26.28 -35.66
C GLY A 377 -5.53 -27.05 -35.75
N THR A 378 -5.69 -28.36 -35.96
CA THR A 378 -5.06 -29.20 -37.00
C THR A 378 -3.55 -29.53 -36.95
N GLU A 379 -3.30 -30.84 -36.78
CA GLU A 379 -2.37 -31.68 -37.57
C GLU A 379 -0.85 -31.39 -37.54
N LYS A 380 -0.05 -32.31 -36.97
CA LYS A 380 0.50 -33.48 -37.68
C LYS A 380 1.45 -34.29 -36.79
N LYS A 381 1.21 -35.60 -36.74
CA LYS A 381 2.13 -36.64 -36.24
C LYS A 381 3.40 -36.69 -37.09
N LYS A 382 4.56 -36.81 -36.45
CA LYS A 382 5.69 -37.59 -36.97
C LYS A 382 6.38 -38.32 -35.82
N GLU A 383 6.51 -39.62 -36.03
CA GLU A 383 7.20 -40.62 -35.23
C GLU A 383 8.68 -40.71 -35.63
N GLY A 384 9.48 -41.33 -34.75
CA GLY A 384 10.84 -41.82 -34.99
C GLY A 384 11.93 -40.83 -34.57
N ASP A 385 13.04 -41.21 -33.96
CA ASP A 385 13.63 -42.53 -33.73
C ASP A 385 14.73 -42.35 -32.66
N ASP A 386 15.06 -43.44 -31.96
CA ASP A 386 16.04 -43.51 -30.88
C ASP A 386 17.48 -43.34 -31.39
N GLY A 387 18.32 -42.70 -30.56
CA GLY A 387 19.74 -42.54 -30.83
C GLY A 387 20.48 -42.07 -29.58
N GLU A 388 20.84 -43.03 -28.73
CA GLU A 388 21.77 -42.87 -27.62
C GLU A 388 23.17 -42.56 -28.14
N GLU A 389 23.77 -41.45 -27.71
CA GLU A 389 25.22 -41.30 -27.65
C GLU A 389 25.60 -40.58 -26.34
N GLU A 390 26.20 -41.34 -25.43
CA GLU A 390 26.91 -40.86 -24.25
C GLU A 390 28.16 -40.07 -24.69
N LYS A 391 28.30 -38.84 -24.20
CA LYS A 391 29.60 -38.17 -24.09
C LYS A 391 29.71 -37.52 -22.72
N GLU A 392 30.54 -38.15 -21.88
CA GLU A 392 31.14 -37.54 -20.70
C GLU A 392 32.00 -36.35 -21.12
N GLU A 393 31.72 -35.17 -20.56
CA GLU A 393 32.72 -34.12 -20.44
C GLU A 393 32.65 -33.51 -19.04
N SER A 394 33.79 -33.60 -18.37
CA SER A 394 34.03 -33.20 -16.99
C SER A 394 34.18 -31.68 -16.89
N GLU A 395 33.28 -31.01 -16.17
CA GLU A 395 33.49 -29.62 -15.74
C GLU A 395 33.74 -29.53 -14.23
N THR A 396 34.88 -28.92 -13.92
CA THR A 396 35.46 -28.71 -12.59
C THR A 396 34.58 -27.81 -11.73
N LYS A 397 33.98 -28.38 -10.68
CA LYS A 397 33.28 -27.64 -9.62
C LYS A 397 34.26 -26.79 -8.80
N VAL A 398 34.16 -25.47 -8.90
CA VAL A 398 34.64 -24.55 -7.86
C VAL A 398 33.58 -24.51 -6.75
N LYS A 399 33.89 -25.07 -5.59
CA LYS A 399 33.09 -24.90 -4.36
C LYS A 399 33.27 -23.46 -3.87
N MET A 400 32.23 -22.64 -3.94
CA MET A 400 32.04 -21.58 -2.96
C MET A 400 31.31 -22.21 -1.77
N GLU A 401 31.93 -22.12 -0.60
CA GLU A 401 31.34 -22.52 0.67
C GLU A 401 30.24 -21.51 1.04
N GLU A 402 28.98 -21.84 0.74
CA GLU A 402 27.85 -21.27 1.46
C GLU A 402 27.74 -22.01 2.80
N SER A 403 27.75 -21.25 3.89
CA SER A 403 27.60 -21.73 5.25
C SER A 403 26.23 -22.41 5.45
N ASP A 404 26.26 -23.72 5.66
CA ASP A 404 25.13 -24.58 6.01
C ASP A 404 24.56 -24.28 7.42
N ASP A 405 23.85 -23.15 7.61
CA ASP A 405 23.05 -22.93 8.84
C ASP A 405 21.70 -22.22 8.60
N ASP A 406 21.01 -22.55 7.50
CA ASP A 406 19.67 -22.02 7.23
C ASP A 406 18.62 -23.14 7.02
N SER A 407 18.78 -24.26 7.74
CA SER A 407 17.83 -25.36 7.73
C SER A 407 16.71 -25.18 8.78
N PHE A 408 15.76 -24.28 8.50
CA PHE A 408 14.41 -24.38 9.09
C PHE A 408 13.42 -24.92 8.05
N PRO A 409 12.39 -25.67 8.47
CA PRO A 409 11.50 -26.37 7.55
C PRO A 409 10.63 -25.39 6.75
N PRO A 410 9.98 -25.82 5.66
CA PRO A 410 9.11 -24.96 4.86
C PRO A 410 8.01 -24.31 5.74
N PRO A 411 7.51 -23.11 5.38
CA PRO A 411 6.36 -22.51 6.08
C PRO A 411 5.19 -23.49 6.09
N GLY A 412 4.72 -23.89 7.27
CA GLY A 412 3.78 -25.01 7.47
C GLY A 412 4.40 -26.28 8.06
N ALA A 413 5.71 -26.32 8.25
CA ALA A 413 6.41 -27.32 9.04
C ALA A 413 7.10 -26.63 10.24
N THR A 414 6.33 -26.18 11.22
CA THR A 414 6.88 -26.15 12.57
C THR A 414 7.39 -27.56 12.86
N LYS A 415 8.69 -27.72 13.19
CA LYS A 415 9.17 -28.97 13.78
C LYS A 415 8.18 -29.33 14.89
N LEU A 416 7.60 -30.53 14.84
CA LEU A 416 6.70 -31.04 15.88
C LEU A 416 7.33 -30.71 17.26
N GLY A 417 6.75 -29.76 18.00
CA GLY A 417 7.21 -29.37 19.34
C GLY A 417 7.94 -28.03 19.51
N VAL A 418 8.19 -27.21 18.47
CA VAL A 418 8.70 -25.83 18.67
C VAL A 418 7.53 -24.86 18.78
N ARG A 419 7.22 -24.43 20.01
CA ARG A 419 6.20 -23.40 20.29
C ARG A 419 6.69 -22.04 19.80
N VAL A 420 5.98 -21.44 18.84
CA VAL A 420 6.19 -20.06 18.38
C VAL A 420 5.52 -19.12 19.38
N ASN A 421 6.18 -18.03 19.78
CA ASN A 421 5.59 -17.02 20.67
C ASN A 421 5.19 -15.79 19.84
N LEU A 422 3.95 -15.33 19.99
CA LEU A 422 3.46 -14.06 19.45
C LEU A 422 3.99 -12.89 20.28
N THR A 423 4.28 -11.76 19.63
CA THR A 423 4.54 -10.54 20.38
C THR A 423 3.26 -10.07 21.08
N PRO A 424 3.36 -9.34 22.21
CA PRO A 424 2.19 -8.74 22.86
C PRO A 424 1.37 -7.87 21.90
N LEU A 425 2.05 -7.20 20.96
CA LEU A 425 1.46 -6.33 19.96
C LEU A 425 0.61 -7.09 18.94
N GLU A 426 1.13 -8.21 18.42
CA GLU A 426 0.39 -9.08 17.52
C GLU A 426 -0.79 -9.73 18.24
N LEU A 427 -0.60 -10.21 19.46
CA LEU A 427 -1.66 -10.85 20.26
C LEU A 427 -2.81 -9.87 20.53
N GLU A 428 -2.50 -8.65 21.02
CA GLU A 428 -3.49 -7.59 21.20
C GLU A 428 -4.18 -7.25 19.87
N GLY A 429 -3.41 -7.11 18.80
CA GLY A 429 -3.92 -6.76 17.48
C GLY A 429 -4.87 -7.80 16.91
N LEU A 430 -4.53 -9.09 17.01
CA LEU A 430 -5.35 -10.20 16.53
C LEU A 430 -6.65 -10.33 17.34
N TRP A 431 -6.61 -10.12 18.66
CA TRP A 431 -7.83 -10.05 19.48
C TRP A 431 -8.75 -8.91 19.05
N ASN A 432 -8.20 -7.71 18.81
CA ASN A 432 -8.96 -6.57 18.31
C ASN A 432 -9.56 -6.85 16.92
N LEU A 433 -8.80 -7.50 16.04
CA LEU A 433 -9.25 -7.86 14.69
C LEU A 433 -10.38 -8.88 14.72
N LEU A 434 -10.25 -9.93 15.53
CA LEU A 434 -11.28 -10.94 15.78
C LEU A 434 -12.57 -10.28 16.29
N GLY A 435 -12.46 -9.49 17.36
CA GLY A 435 -13.62 -8.81 17.95
C GLY A 435 -14.30 -7.87 16.95
N LYS A 436 -13.52 -7.12 16.17
CA LYS A 436 -14.06 -6.22 15.14
C LYS A 436 -14.82 -6.99 14.05
N LEU A 437 -14.26 -8.07 13.52
CA LEU A 437 -14.92 -8.86 12.47
C LEU A 437 -16.19 -9.56 12.97
N GLU A 438 -16.24 -9.94 14.25
CA GLU A 438 -17.44 -10.47 14.89
C GLU A 438 -18.54 -9.41 15.02
N GLU A 439 -18.18 -8.21 15.50
CA GLU A 439 -19.07 -7.07 15.70
C GLU A 439 -19.71 -6.56 14.39
N LEU A 440 -18.99 -6.65 13.27
CA LEU A 440 -19.49 -6.14 11.99
C LEU A 440 -20.85 -6.77 11.60
N PRO A 441 -21.82 -5.95 11.17
CA PRO A 441 -23.12 -6.45 10.71
C PRO A 441 -22.93 -7.29 9.44
N ALA A 442 -23.80 -8.27 9.22
CA ALA A 442 -23.64 -9.26 8.15
C ALA A 442 -23.35 -8.66 6.76
N HIS A 443 -23.98 -7.54 6.41
CA HIS A 443 -23.80 -6.85 5.12
C HIS A 443 -22.48 -6.06 5.01
N LYS A 444 -21.74 -5.88 6.10
CA LYS A 444 -20.42 -5.22 6.14
C LYS A 444 -19.28 -6.16 6.53
N LYS A 445 -19.55 -7.47 6.71
CA LYS A 445 -18.49 -8.43 7.07
C LYS A 445 -17.43 -8.55 5.99
N CYS A 446 -17.74 -8.26 4.72
CA CYS A 446 -16.78 -8.27 3.61
C CYS A 446 -15.91 -9.55 3.59
N VAL A 447 -16.54 -10.71 3.77
CA VAL A 447 -15.82 -12.00 3.71
C VAL A 447 -15.31 -12.19 2.28
N PRO A 448 -14.00 -12.31 2.05
CA PRO A 448 -13.47 -12.42 0.70
C PRO A 448 -13.72 -13.81 0.12
N ALA A 449 -13.80 -13.90 -1.21
CA ALA A 449 -14.11 -15.15 -1.92
C ALA A 449 -13.11 -16.30 -1.65
N GLY A 450 -11.90 -15.97 -1.16
CA GLY A 450 -10.89 -16.95 -0.79
C GLY A 450 -11.17 -17.67 0.51
N ILE A 451 -12.10 -17.22 1.36
CA ILE A 451 -12.39 -17.80 2.68
C ILE A 451 -13.58 -18.75 2.59
N ARG A 452 -13.37 -20.03 2.91
CA ARG A 452 -14.38 -21.09 2.78
C ARG A 452 -15.46 -21.04 3.85
N ASN A 453 -15.08 -20.83 5.10
CA ASN A 453 -16.00 -20.84 6.24
C ASN A 453 -15.58 -19.78 7.27
N ALA A 454 -16.13 -18.58 7.14
CA ALA A 454 -15.82 -17.45 8.02
C ALA A 454 -16.12 -17.74 9.51
N PRO A 455 -17.28 -18.29 9.90
CA PRO A 455 -17.53 -18.67 11.29
C PRO A 455 -16.52 -19.65 11.87
N ALA A 456 -16.10 -20.67 11.10
CA ALA A 456 -15.10 -21.63 11.55
C ALA A 456 -13.72 -20.98 11.72
N LEU A 457 -13.32 -20.10 10.81
CA LEU A 457 -12.09 -19.31 10.95
C LEU A 457 -12.09 -18.47 12.24
N LEU A 458 -13.18 -17.76 12.53
CA LEU A 458 -13.30 -16.97 13.77
C LEU A 458 -13.27 -17.83 15.04
N HIS A 459 -13.82 -19.05 14.98
CA HIS A 459 -13.75 -20.00 16.08
C HIS A 459 -12.32 -20.51 16.32
N ASP A 460 -11.66 -20.97 15.26
CA ASP A 460 -10.32 -21.57 15.35
C ASP A 460 -9.26 -20.53 15.74
N ILE A 461 -9.36 -19.29 15.23
CA ILE A 461 -8.44 -18.23 15.62
C ILE A 461 -8.65 -17.82 17.09
N ARG A 462 -9.89 -17.84 17.60
CA ARG A 462 -10.15 -17.60 19.02
C ARG A 462 -9.45 -18.64 19.89
N ALA A 463 -9.60 -19.92 19.56
CA ALA A 463 -8.95 -21.01 20.28
C ALA A 463 -7.41 -20.85 20.25
N LEU A 464 -6.85 -20.52 19.09
CA LEU A 464 -5.42 -20.23 18.95
C LEU A 464 -4.99 -19.07 19.87
N LEU A 465 -5.70 -17.95 19.87
CA LEU A 465 -5.33 -16.79 20.69
C LEU A 465 -5.46 -17.09 22.20
N GLU A 466 -6.38 -17.96 22.60
CA GLU A 466 -6.48 -18.46 23.98
C GLU A 466 -5.27 -19.34 24.36
N GLU A 467 -4.75 -20.17 23.44
CA GLU A 467 -3.53 -20.96 23.67
C GLU A 467 -2.27 -20.07 23.82
N HIS A 468 -2.22 -18.96 23.09
CA HIS A 468 -1.11 -18.02 23.08
C HIS A 468 -1.20 -16.92 24.15
N CYS A 469 -2.22 -16.93 25.03
CA CYS A 469 -2.43 -15.85 26.03
C CYS A 469 -1.29 -15.67 27.03
N ASN A 470 -0.44 -16.69 27.20
CA ASN A 470 0.69 -16.70 28.13
C ASN A 470 2.05 -16.85 27.40
N ASP A 471 2.13 -16.45 26.13
CA ASP A 471 3.41 -16.42 25.42
C ASP A 471 4.42 -15.51 26.12
N ASP A 472 5.70 -15.91 26.13
CA ASP A 472 6.77 -15.10 26.72
C ASP A 472 7.21 -14.01 25.72
N PRO A 473 7.05 -12.71 26.05
CA PRO A 473 7.46 -11.65 25.16
C PRO A 473 8.94 -11.74 24.76
N LYS A 474 9.84 -12.20 25.65
CA LYS A 474 11.27 -12.30 25.34
C LYS A 474 11.55 -13.34 24.26
N LEU A 475 10.75 -14.40 24.18
CA LEU A 475 10.87 -15.45 23.17
C LEU A 475 10.19 -15.06 21.84
N SER A 476 9.34 -14.03 21.85
CA SER A 476 8.64 -13.54 20.65
C SER A 476 9.51 -12.67 19.74
N TYR A 477 10.53 -12.01 20.28
CA TYR A 477 11.44 -11.11 19.55
C TYR A 477 12.52 -11.87 18.78
N THR A 478 12.10 -12.69 17.81
CA THR A 478 12.97 -13.61 17.07
C THR A 478 13.75 -12.95 15.94
N GLY A 479 13.41 -11.71 15.57
CA GLY A 479 13.92 -11.04 14.38
C GLY A 479 13.46 -11.68 13.06
N LYS A 480 12.50 -12.61 13.10
CA LYS A 480 12.01 -13.35 11.94
C LYS A 480 10.47 -13.29 11.85
N PRO A 481 9.89 -13.04 10.66
CA PRO A 481 8.45 -13.06 10.48
C PRO A 481 7.84 -14.44 10.74
N ILE A 482 6.74 -14.46 11.51
CA ILE A 482 5.89 -15.64 11.71
C ILE A 482 5.10 -15.92 10.44
N VAL A 483 4.44 -14.89 9.90
CA VAL A 483 3.66 -15.02 8.67
C VAL A 483 4.57 -14.90 7.47
N LYS A 484 4.68 -16.01 6.73
CA LYS A 484 5.34 -16.07 5.42
C LYS A 484 4.52 -16.94 4.49
N TRP A 485 4.65 -16.69 3.20
CA TRP A 485 4.14 -17.61 2.21
C TRP A 485 5.11 -18.77 1.95
N PRO A 486 4.62 -20.01 1.70
CA PRO A 486 5.47 -21.12 1.28
C PRO A 486 6.30 -20.78 0.03
N LYS A 487 7.54 -21.27 -0.03
CA LYS A 487 8.35 -21.23 -1.25
C LYS A 487 7.61 -22.00 -2.34
N ARG A 488 7.44 -21.39 -3.51
CA ARG A 488 6.94 -22.12 -4.69
C ARG A 488 8.05 -23.04 -5.20
N VAL A 489 7.67 -24.18 -5.76
CA VAL A 489 8.58 -25.00 -6.56
C VAL A 489 9.05 -24.13 -7.73
N SER A 490 10.34 -23.80 -7.74
CA SER A 490 10.89 -22.85 -8.72
C SER A 490 10.85 -23.44 -10.12
N GLN A 491 10.24 -22.71 -11.03
CA GLN A 491 10.59 -22.79 -12.45
C GLN A 491 11.96 -22.13 -12.59
N ARG A 492 12.95 -22.85 -13.13
CA ARG A 492 14.24 -22.25 -13.51
C ARG A 492 13.95 -21.13 -14.51
N ALA A 493 14.30 -19.89 -14.16
CA ALA A 493 14.27 -18.79 -15.11
C ALA A 493 15.31 -19.06 -16.20
N HIS A 494 14.87 -19.21 -17.46
CA HIS A 494 15.78 -19.08 -18.59
C HIS A 494 16.22 -17.62 -18.66
N ALA A 495 17.45 -17.36 -18.22
CA ALA A 495 18.13 -16.12 -18.52
C ALA A 495 18.32 -16.05 -20.04
N SER A 496 17.49 -15.23 -20.70
CA SER A 496 17.74 -14.82 -22.08
C SER A 496 18.94 -13.87 -22.07
N HIS A 497 20.15 -14.43 -22.24
CA HIS A 497 21.31 -13.64 -22.62
C HIS A 497 21.10 -13.12 -24.05
N THR A 498 20.56 -11.91 -24.17
CA THR A 498 20.75 -11.11 -25.39
C THR A 498 22.20 -10.64 -25.43
N HIS A 499 23.03 -11.37 -26.16
CA HIS A 499 24.32 -10.86 -26.62
C HIS A 499 24.07 -9.65 -27.53
N ILE A 500 24.43 -8.46 -27.04
CA ILE A 500 24.67 -7.30 -27.90
C ILE A 500 26.05 -7.53 -28.53
N GLN A 501 26.08 -7.94 -29.79
CA GLN A 501 27.29 -7.85 -30.61
C GLN A 501 27.56 -6.38 -30.91
N THR A 502 28.59 -5.82 -30.29
CA THR A 502 29.26 -4.62 -30.79
C THR A 502 30.13 -5.01 -31.98
N SER A 503 29.73 -4.59 -33.19
CA SER A 503 30.61 -4.61 -34.36
C SER A 503 31.47 -3.35 -34.33
N THR A 504 32.75 -3.56 -34.58
CA THR A 504 33.80 -2.54 -34.76
C THR A 504 33.68 -1.85 -36.11
#